data_AF-B2AP77-F1
#
_entry.id   AF-B2AP77-F1
#
_cell.length_a   1.000
_cell.length_b   1.000
_cell.length_c   1.000
_cell.angle_alpha   90.00
_cell.angle_beta   90.00
_cell.angle_gamma   90.00
#
_symmetry.space_group_name_H-M   'P 1'
#
loop_
_entity.id
_entity.type
_entity.pdbx_description
1 polymer ?
#
loop_
_entity_poly.entity_id
_entity_poly.type
_entity_poly.pdbx_seq_one_letter_code
_entity_poly.pdbx_strand_id
1 'polypeptide(L)'
;MAMVVEFGNEGQSIYFRYQGSYLRDSEGNLVHCTGSQKQWVQDNWSTIRSSHSKPDAKIYQSSSPDGQGYTTAIMIGNHGRIVDGDAFEKFFVDLLLTQADLTTHTLPVSAAGEDADIEAITEQIVDLFDSYLRYDGGKGDQWKVSGRKYFTQRVRHFTSRKAKLEMCLPAFPCKSSNPDKVTGPDPDRGEELALERLHGFVTEIEKIYMPGAKLWVISDGHVFSDCIGVDDSEVDRYTALLKDINREVGSHFGDPDRIGFKSLVELFQLASRNDDLSTLASRLSLPPIEHHLDTKITEEAELCRRMLVAGSGPRKEAIRAKIDSKDATITRLYRGFSKFVLEDLENHPLTQRMSRSKQKKLSAKVAFEMIVRNHAYSNLVEMLFPNYIRLSIHAHNNAGPKFGIQLVDPAKVRAVTSLSADGELMTSIDLLHVPTPWHNCVVALQGSEMMLMTKAKLARAALSKGSFTGSLTKTDSGRAYFELTKPPKRPIVVTMSEKIGPLFNRVSTPIRSSPQLFRQATLSMSEAMKSSSPSVPKARGPQGPMTAAPRVGKRMFTFSEKTVAASNQQTIPPNPAVTPQSAGTKKRYTFFGLSSAAEKSNDVAVVTILPVVKSPAPVL
;
A
#
# COMPACT_ATOMS: atom_id res chain seq x y z
N MET A 1 3.97 6.77 8.68
CA MET A 1 2.85 5.87 9.05
C MET A 1 1.67 6.09 8.13
N ALA A 2 1.19 5.02 7.52
CA ALA A 2 -0.08 4.97 6.79
C ALA A 2 -1.19 4.59 7.79
N MET A 3 -1.83 5.59 8.37
CA MET A 3 -3.13 5.41 9.04
C MET A 3 -4.11 4.81 8.02
N VAL A 4 -4.91 3.83 8.44
CA VAL A 4 -6.04 3.36 7.64
C VAL A 4 -6.98 4.54 7.48
N VAL A 5 -7.23 4.98 6.24
CA VAL A 5 -8.33 5.91 5.99
C VAL A 5 -9.61 5.08 5.99
N GLU A 6 -10.39 5.20 7.05
CA GLU A 6 -11.80 4.88 6.97
C GLU A 6 -12.46 5.95 6.07
N PHE A 7 -12.83 5.55 4.86
CA PHE A 7 -14.01 6.11 4.24
C PHE A 7 -15.19 5.60 5.06
N GLY A 8 -16.14 6.48 5.39
CA GLY A 8 -17.39 6.02 6.00
C GLY A 8 -18.11 5.05 5.06
N ASN A 9 -19.12 4.34 5.57
CA ASN A 9 -19.80 3.25 4.87
C ASN A 9 -20.62 3.68 3.62
N GLU A 10 -20.38 4.89 3.09
CA GLU A 10 -21.08 5.48 1.95
C GLU A 10 -20.44 5.08 0.60
N GLY A 11 -20.55 3.80 0.23
CA GLY A 11 -20.24 3.30 -1.10
C GLY A 11 -21.44 2.59 -1.75
N GLN A 12 -21.27 2.22 -3.02
CA GLN A 12 -22.30 1.56 -3.83
C GLN A 12 -21.87 0.15 -4.31
N SER A 13 -20.59 -0.17 -4.15
CA SER A 13 -20.03 -1.49 -4.46
C SER A 13 -20.52 -2.53 -3.44
N ILE A 14 -20.38 -3.81 -3.78
CA ILE A 14 -20.90 -4.93 -3.00
C ILE A 14 -20.33 -4.93 -1.58
N TYR A 15 -19.06 -4.55 -1.40
CA TYR A 15 -18.44 -4.34 -0.08
C TYR A 15 -19.23 -3.39 0.85
N PHE A 16 -19.64 -2.21 0.36
CA PHE A 16 -20.36 -1.25 1.20
C PHE A 16 -21.82 -1.64 1.46
N ARG A 17 -22.36 -2.53 0.62
CA ARG A 17 -23.70 -3.11 0.76
C ARG A 17 -23.70 -4.43 1.52
N TYR A 18 -22.53 -5.01 1.82
CA TYR A 18 -22.38 -6.23 2.58
C TYR A 18 -22.81 -6.01 4.03
N GLN A 19 -23.91 -6.64 4.41
CA GLN A 19 -24.49 -6.55 5.75
C GLN A 19 -23.91 -7.60 6.70
N GLY A 20 -23.45 -8.72 6.15
CA GLY A 20 -22.82 -9.80 6.91
C GLY A 20 -22.95 -11.15 6.23
N SER A 21 -22.37 -12.15 6.89
CA SER A 21 -22.49 -13.55 6.53
C SER A 21 -22.86 -14.38 7.76
N TYR A 22 -23.45 -15.54 7.52
CA TYR A 22 -23.73 -16.52 8.55
C TYR A 22 -23.54 -17.94 8.05
N LEU A 23 -23.33 -18.85 8.99
CA LEU A 23 -23.14 -20.28 8.82
C LEU A 23 -24.20 -20.99 9.67
N ARG A 24 -24.89 -21.95 9.09
CA ARG A 24 -25.83 -22.84 9.80
C ARG A 24 -25.50 -24.30 9.55
N ASP A 25 -25.91 -25.15 10.47
CA ASP A 25 -25.86 -26.61 10.32
C ASP A 25 -27.02 -27.14 9.44
N SER A 26 -27.08 -28.47 9.29
CA SER A 26 -28.11 -29.20 8.54
C SER A 26 -29.49 -29.19 9.18
N GLU A 27 -29.60 -28.95 10.49
CA GLU A 27 -30.87 -28.76 11.18
C GLU A 27 -31.43 -27.34 10.97
N GLY A 28 -30.55 -26.37 10.71
CA GLY A 28 -30.85 -24.95 10.56
C GLY A 28 -30.57 -24.10 11.82
N ASN A 29 -29.73 -24.57 12.74
CA ASN A 29 -29.28 -23.78 13.88
C ASN A 29 -28.13 -22.84 13.47
N LEU A 30 -28.00 -21.68 14.13
CA LEU A 30 -26.99 -20.68 13.81
C LEU A 30 -25.62 -21.07 14.42
N VAL A 31 -24.66 -21.45 13.59
CA VAL A 31 -23.30 -21.84 14.00
C VAL A 31 -22.40 -20.63 14.13
N HIS A 32 -22.44 -19.71 13.16
CA HIS A 32 -21.66 -18.47 13.18
C HIS A 32 -22.36 -17.33 12.45
N CYS A 33 -22.07 -16.09 12.83
CA CYS A 33 -22.46 -14.87 12.12
C CYS A 33 -21.44 -13.73 12.33
N THR A 34 -21.25 -12.93 11.28
CA THR A 34 -20.32 -11.79 11.26
C THR A 34 -20.82 -10.67 10.35
N GLY A 35 -20.15 -9.51 10.37
CA GLY A 35 -20.54 -8.29 9.65
C GLY A 35 -21.38 -7.32 10.46
N SER A 36 -21.76 -6.20 9.83
CA SER A 36 -22.40 -5.04 10.48
C SER A 36 -23.81 -5.31 11.02
N GLN A 37 -24.51 -6.31 10.48
CA GLN A 37 -25.84 -6.73 10.90
C GLN A 37 -25.83 -8.01 11.76
N LYS A 38 -24.66 -8.42 12.30
CA LYS A 38 -24.52 -9.64 13.12
C LYS A 38 -25.58 -9.76 14.21
N GLN A 39 -25.74 -8.73 15.04
CA GLN A 39 -26.69 -8.76 16.16
C GLN A 39 -28.13 -8.99 15.65
N TRP A 40 -28.54 -8.28 14.59
CA TRP A 40 -29.85 -8.46 13.98
C TRP A 40 -30.09 -9.90 13.48
N VAL A 41 -29.06 -10.57 12.93
CA VAL A 41 -29.17 -11.99 12.52
C VAL A 41 -29.43 -12.90 13.72
N GLN A 42 -28.78 -12.64 14.86
CA GLN A 42 -28.99 -13.39 16.09
C GLN A 42 -30.40 -13.14 16.65
N ASP A 43 -30.83 -11.88 16.73
CA ASP A 43 -32.14 -11.48 17.26
C ASP A 43 -33.32 -11.98 16.40
N ASN A 44 -33.12 -12.18 15.09
CA ASN A 44 -34.17 -12.55 14.12
C ASN A 44 -34.01 -13.97 13.56
N TRP A 45 -33.19 -14.84 14.18
CA TRP A 45 -32.83 -16.13 13.59
C TRP A 45 -34.02 -17.04 13.28
N SER A 46 -35.07 -17.03 14.12
CA SER A 46 -36.30 -17.81 13.88
C SER A 46 -37.00 -17.44 12.56
N THR A 47 -37.05 -16.14 12.24
CA THR A 47 -37.55 -15.62 10.96
C THR A 47 -36.60 -16.01 9.82
N ILE A 48 -35.29 -15.80 9.98
CA ILE A 48 -34.30 -16.09 8.93
C ILE A 48 -34.25 -17.58 8.57
N ARG A 49 -34.31 -18.48 9.57
CA ARG A 49 -34.36 -19.94 9.42
C ARG A 49 -35.59 -20.43 8.64
N SER A 50 -36.70 -19.70 8.71
CA SER A 50 -37.96 -20.05 8.04
C SER A 50 -38.14 -19.33 6.70
N SER A 51 -38.15 -17.99 6.68
CA SER A 51 -38.45 -17.19 5.48
C SER A 51 -37.27 -17.00 4.54
N HIS A 52 -36.03 -17.24 4.99
CA HIS A 52 -34.80 -17.01 4.22
C HIS A 52 -34.68 -15.58 3.65
N SER A 53 -35.30 -14.59 4.30
CA SER A 53 -35.47 -13.24 3.77
C SER A 53 -35.18 -12.14 4.79
N LYS A 54 -34.79 -10.97 4.28
CA LYS A 54 -34.64 -9.71 5.01
C LYS A 54 -35.24 -8.59 4.14
N PRO A 55 -36.10 -7.69 4.65
CA PRO A 55 -36.79 -6.72 3.80
C PRO A 55 -35.86 -5.87 2.92
N ASP A 56 -34.76 -5.38 3.48
CA ASP A 56 -33.84 -4.44 2.83
C ASP A 56 -32.59 -5.10 2.20
N ALA A 57 -32.54 -6.42 2.12
CA ALA A 57 -31.38 -7.15 1.60
C ALA A 57 -31.74 -8.48 0.92
N LYS A 58 -30.97 -8.85 -0.10
CA LYS A 58 -30.96 -10.21 -0.63
C LYS A 58 -30.11 -11.10 0.25
N ILE A 59 -30.57 -12.33 0.47
CA ILE A 59 -29.80 -13.40 1.10
C ILE A 59 -29.41 -14.40 0.01
N TYR A 60 -28.10 -14.53 -0.22
CA TYR A 60 -27.50 -15.54 -1.09
C TYR A 60 -26.99 -16.70 -0.23
N GLN A 61 -27.05 -17.92 -0.74
CA GLN A 61 -26.78 -19.15 0.02
C GLN A 61 -26.00 -20.14 -0.84
N SER A 62 -25.07 -20.89 -0.23
CA SER A 62 -24.46 -22.08 -0.82
C SER A 62 -24.27 -23.15 0.26
N SER A 63 -24.54 -24.41 -0.09
CA SER A 63 -24.27 -25.56 0.77
C SER A 63 -22.80 -25.97 0.68
N SER A 64 -22.23 -26.46 1.78
CA SER A 64 -20.82 -26.86 1.83
C SER A 64 -20.53 -28.00 0.82
N PRO A 65 -19.50 -27.89 -0.05
CA PRO A 65 -19.17 -28.92 -1.04
C PRO A 65 -18.70 -30.25 -0.43
N ASP A 66 -18.27 -30.25 0.83
CA ASP A 66 -17.73 -31.41 1.55
C ASP A 66 -18.81 -32.36 2.10
N GLY A 67 -20.10 -32.04 1.91
CA GLY A 67 -21.21 -32.87 2.36
C GLY A 67 -21.47 -32.82 3.88
N GLN A 68 -20.77 -31.98 4.66
CA GLN A 68 -20.98 -31.85 6.11
C GLN A 68 -22.32 -31.18 6.50
N GLY A 69 -23.19 -30.87 5.53
CA GLY A 69 -24.54 -30.37 5.76
C GLY A 69 -24.66 -28.88 6.09
N TYR A 70 -23.55 -28.18 6.30
CA TYR A 70 -23.57 -26.74 6.57
C TYR A 70 -24.04 -25.91 5.37
N THR A 71 -24.75 -24.80 5.62
CA THR A 71 -25.00 -23.75 4.62
C THR A 71 -24.30 -22.46 5.02
N THR A 72 -23.52 -21.90 4.10
CA THR A 72 -23.00 -20.52 4.18
C THR A 72 -23.97 -19.56 3.50
N ALA A 73 -24.21 -18.40 4.09
CA ALA A 73 -25.06 -17.36 3.52
C ALA A 73 -24.43 -15.97 3.62
N ILE A 74 -24.75 -15.10 2.65
CA ILE A 74 -24.27 -13.72 2.55
C ILE A 74 -25.45 -12.78 2.31
N MET A 75 -25.50 -11.68 3.08
CA MET A 75 -26.56 -10.66 3.00
C MET A 75 -26.04 -9.39 2.32
N ILE A 76 -26.65 -9.02 1.18
CA ILE A 76 -26.32 -7.79 0.43
C ILE A 76 -27.52 -6.84 0.41
N GLY A 77 -27.30 -5.60 0.85
CA GLY A 77 -28.31 -4.54 0.88
C GLY A 77 -28.79 -4.10 -0.50
N ASN A 78 -30.10 -3.83 -0.60
CA ASN A 78 -30.78 -3.54 -1.87
C ASN A 78 -30.49 -2.15 -2.46
N HIS A 79 -30.01 -1.20 -1.65
CA HIS A 79 -29.83 0.21 -2.03
C HIS A 79 -28.62 0.45 -2.96
N GLY A 80 -28.69 1.48 -3.82
CA GLY A 80 -27.54 2.11 -4.47
C GLY A 80 -26.47 1.17 -5.09
N ARG A 81 -26.78 0.55 -6.24
CA ARG A 81 -25.82 -0.30 -6.98
C ARG A 81 -24.92 0.52 -7.91
N ILE A 82 -23.72 0.01 -8.23
CA ILE A 82 -22.82 0.56 -9.28
C ILE A 82 -23.17 0.01 -10.67
N VAL A 83 -23.71 -1.20 -10.75
CA VAL A 83 -23.94 -1.92 -12.02
C VAL A 83 -25.42 -2.21 -12.18
N ASP A 84 -25.97 -1.85 -13.34
CA ASP A 84 -27.35 -2.14 -13.72
C ASP A 84 -27.48 -3.61 -14.14
N GLY A 85 -27.75 -4.46 -13.14
CA GLY A 85 -28.07 -5.86 -13.37
C GLY A 85 -27.78 -6.76 -12.17
N ASP A 86 -28.48 -7.88 -12.12
CA ASP A 86 -28.27 -8.91 -11.10
C ASP A 86 -27.07 -9.84 -11.40
N ALA A 87 -26.51 -9.78 -12.62
CA ALA A 87 -25.48 -10.71 -13.09
C ALA A 87 -24.15 -10.58 -12.35
N PHE A 88 -23.61 -9.36 -12.22
CA PHE A 88 -22.36 -9.13 -11.47
C PHE A 88 -22.54 -9.34 -9.96
N GLU A 89 -23.68 -8.95 -9.41
CA GLU A 89 -23.99 -9.20 -8.00
C GLU A 89 -24.02 -10.71 -7.69
N LYS A 90 -24.67 -11.51 -8.54
CA LYS A 90 -24.66 -12.98 -8.44
C LYS A 90 -23.25 -13.56 -8.58
N PHE A 91 -22.49 -13.18 -9.61
CA PHE A 91 -21.12 -13.64 -9.84
C PHE A 91 -20.20 -13.36 -8.64
N PHE A 92 -20.24 -12.14 -8.12
CA PHE A 92 -19.34 -11.72 -7.05
C PHE A 92 -19.73 -12.31 -5.69
N VAL A 93 -21.03 -12.47 -5.40
CA VAL A 93 -21.46 -13.14 -4.16
C VAL A 93 -21.24 -14.65 -4.23
N ASP A 94 -21.40 -15.27 -5.40
CA ASP A 94 -20.98 -16.66 -5.65
C ASP A 94 -19.47 -16.85 -5.38
N LEU A 95 -18.62 -15.95 -5.88
CA LEU A 95 -17.18 -15.92 -5.56
C LEU A 95 -16.92 -15.87 -4.04
N LEU A 96 -17.64 -15.00 -3.31
CA LEU A 96 -17.51 -14.93 -1.85
C LEU A 96 -18.03 -16.19 -1.15
N LEU A 97 -19.14 -16.78 -1.60
CA LEU A 97 -19.68 -18.03 -1.05
C LEU A 97 -18.75 -19.23 -1.28
N THR A 98 -17.96 -19.23 -2.35
CA THR A 98 -16.98 -20.28 -2.67
C THR A 98 -15.64 -20.11 -1.95
N GLN A 99 -15.21 -18.87 -1.67
CA GLN A 99 -13.85 -18.60 -1.15
C GLN A 99 -13.77 -18.08 0.29
N ALA A 100 -14.82 -17.47 0.84
CA ALA A 100 -14.75 -16.93 2.19
C ALA A 100 -14.65 -18.05 3.23
N ASP A 101 -13.46 -18.20 3.84
CA ASP A 101 -13.19 -19.19 4.89
C ASP A 101 -13.99 -18.88 6.17
N LEU A 102 -15.23 -19.36 6.14
CA LEU A 102 -16.14 -19.46 7.27
C LEU A 102 -16.23 -20.91 7.74
N THR A 103 -15.71 -21.88 6.97
CA THR A 103 -15.66 -23.31 7.33
C THR A 103 -14.72 -23.58 8.50
N THR A 104 -13.72 -22.72 8.77
CA THR A 104 -13.01 -22.76 10.07
C THR A 104 -13.97 -22.70 11.27
N HIS A 105 -15.19 -22.16 11.14
CA HIS A 105 -16.18 -22.20 12.23
C HIS A 105 -16.95 -23.53 12.38
N THR A 106 -16.84 -24.50 11.47
CA THR A 106 -17.41 -25.85 11.66
C THR A 106 -16.54 -26.72 12.58
N LEU A 107 -15.23 -26.43 12.64
CA LEU A 107 -14.29 -27.16 13.47
C LEU A 107 -14.64 -27.00 14.96
N PRO A 108 -14.64 -28.10 15.75
CA PRO A 108 -14.99 -28.05 17.15
C PRO A 108 -14.04 -27.13 17.92
N VAL A 109 -14.61 -26.28 18.77
CA VAL A 109 -13.82 -25.55 19.76
C VAL A 109 -13.42 -26.54 20.84
N SER A 110 -12.14 -26.48 21.23
CA SER A 110 -11.53 -27.33 22.26
C SER A 110 -12.27 -27.20 23.60
N ALA A 111 -12.27 -28.28 24.38
CA ALA A 111 -13.01 -28.31 25.65
C ALA A 111 -12.36 -27.42 26.71
N ALA A 112 -13.15 -26.89 27.65
CA ALA A 112 -12.70 -25.95 28.69
C ALA A 112 -11.61 -26.45 29.65
N GLY A 113 -11.20 -27.73 29.55
CA GLY A 113 -10.02 -28.27 30.23
C GLY A 113 -8.70 -28.05 29.49
N GLU A 114 -8.73 -27.77 28.18
CA GLU A 114 -7.56 -27.52 27.33
C GLU A 114 -7.23 -26.02 27.18
N ASP A 115 -8.12 -25.12 27.62
CA ASP A 115 -7.97 -23.65 27.45
C ASP A 115 -6.60 -23.13 27.92
N ALA A 116 -6.06 -23.65 29.03
CA ALA A 116 -4.78 -23.17 29.59
C ALA A 116 -3.58 -23.43 28.68
N ASP A 117 -3.54 -24.57 27.98
CA ASP A 117 -2.51 -24.89 26.99
C ASP A 117 -2.70 -24.06 25.71
N ILE A 118 -3.97 -23.88 25.30
CA ILE A 118 -4.35 -23.07 24.14
C ILE A 118 -3.96 -21.59 24.33
N GLU A 119 -4.15 -21.01 25.51
CA GLU A 119 -3.65 -19.64 25.79
C GLU A 119 -2.11 -19.61 25.77
N ALA A 120 -1.43 -20.59 26.37
CA ALA A 120 0.03 -20.63 26.41
C ALA A 120 0.64 -20.75 25.00
N ILE A 121 0.07 -21.58 24.12
CA ILE A 121 0.43 -21.68 22.70
C ILE A 121 0.13 -20.38 21.97
N THR A 122 -1.07 -19.81 22.18
CA THR A 122 -1.50 -18.56 21.53
C THR A 122 -0.55 -17.42 21.84
N GLU A 123 -0.19 -17.24 23.10
CA GLU A 123 0.67 -16.15 23.56
C GLU A 123 2.14 -16.33 23.11
N GLN A 124 2.66 -17.56 23.07
CA GLN A 124 3.96 -17.87 22.46
C GLN A 124 4.02 -17.48 20.98
N ILE A 125 2.96 -17.75 20.20
CA ILE A 125 2.87 -17.33 18.79
C ILE A 125 2.79 -15.79 18.67
N VAL A 126 2.09 -15.12 19.58
CA VAL A 126 1.97 -13.64 19.58
C VAL A 126 3.31 -12.97 19.90
N ASP A 127 4.07 -13.51 20.86
CA ASP A 127 5.39 -12.98 21.22
C ASP A 127 6.46 -13.36 20.18
N LEU A 128 6.34 -14.52 19.52
CA LEU A 128 7.11 -14.85 18.32
C LEU A 128 6.83 -13.85 17.20
N PHE A 129 5.58 -13.46 16.96
CA PHE A 129 5.26 -12.43 15.96
C PHE A 129 5.85 -11.06 16.33
N ASP A 130 5.71 -10.62 17.59
CA ASP A 130 6.23 -9.34 18.08
C ASP A 130 7.76 -9.24 17.94
N SER A 131 8.46 -10.32 18.29
CA SER A 131 9.93 -10.36 18.29
C SER A 131 10.55 -10.69 16.93
N TYR A 132 9.95 -11.61 16.15
CA TYR A 132 10.53 -12.11 14.91
C TYR A 132 10.14 -11.29 13.69
N LEU A 133 8.85 -10.96 13.52
CA LEU A 133 8.32 -10.51 12.21
C LEU A 133 7.75 -9.08 12.22
N ARG A 134 7.23 -8.58 13.34
CA ARG A 134 6.53 -7.29 13.42
C ARG A 134 7.44 -6.10 13.13
N TYR A 135 6.92 -5.13 12.37
CA TYR A 135 7.55 -3.81 12.21
C TYR A 135 7.10 -2.86 13.33
N ASP A 136 8.04 -2.40 14.16
CA ASP A 136 7.78 -1.35 15.15
C ASP A 136 7.50 -0.01 14.45
N GLY A 137 6.30 0.52 14.64
CA GLY A 137 5.86 1.80 14.10
C GLY A 137 6.43 3.03 14.83
N GLY A 138 7.17 2.82 15.92
CA GLY A 138 7.74 3.86 16.76
C GLY A 138 6.65 4.69 17.48
N LYS A 139 6.78 6.02 17.45
CA LYS A 139 5.95 6.95 18.24
C LYS A 139 4.43 6.93 17.98
N GLY A 140 3.95 6.21 16.96
CA GLY A 140 2.52 6.03 16.68
C GLY A 140 2.07 4.56 16.67
N ASP A 141 2.90 3.64 17.15
CA ASP A 141 2.53 2.24 17.29
C ASP A 141 1.52 2.04 18.44
N GLN A 142 0.48 1.25 18.18
CA GLN A 142 -0.62 0.93 19.09
C GLN A 142 -0.67 -0.57 19.43
N TRP A 143 0.37 -1.34 19.09
CA TRP A 143 0.52 -2.75 19.45
C TRP A 143 0.25 -3.00 20.94
N LYS A 144 0.89 -2.21 21.82
CA LYS A 144 0.71 -2.32 23.28
C LYS A 144 -0.58 -1.70 23.83
N VAL A 145 -1.40 -1.06 22.98
CA VAL A 145 -2.66 -0.38 23.37
C VAL A 145 -3.89 -1.22 23.01
N SER A 146 -3.90 -1.77 21.80
CA SER A 146 -5.01 -2.57 21.26
C SER A 146 -4.53 -3.69 20.32
N GLY A 147 -3.44 -3.45 19.59
CA GLY A 147 -2.96 -4.32 18.53
C GLY A 147 -2.67 -5.75 18.96
N ARG A 148 -1.91 -5.94 20.04
CA ARG A 148 -1.57 -7.28 20.56
C ARG A 148 -2.83 -8.04 20.98
N LYS A 149 -3.81 -7.37 21.61
CA LYS A 149 -5.11 -7.98 21.95
C LYS A 149 -5.89 -8.41 20.70
N TYR A 150 -5.92 -7.59 19.65
CA TYR A 150 -6.53 -7.98 18.37
C TYR A 150 -5.80 -9.17 17.74
N PHE A 151 -4.46 -9.19 17.79
CA PHE A 151 -3.65 -10.27 17.23
C PHE A 151 -3.81 -11.58 18.02
N THR A 152 -3.76 -11.55 19.36
CA THR A 152 -4.11 -12.68 20.24
C THR A 152 -5.49 -13.23 19.89
N GLN A 153 -6.51 -12.38 19.67
CA GLN A 153 -7.85 -12.84 19.25
C GLN A 153 -7.86 -13.53 17.87
N ARG A 154 -7.01 -13.09 16.92
CA ARG A 154 -6.86 -13.72 15.60
C ARG A 154 -6.09 -15.04 15.65
N VAL A 155 -5.05 -15.15 16.47
CA VAL A 155 -4.36 -16.44 16.72
C VAL A 155 -5.29 -17.42 17.45
N ARG A 156 -5.96 -16.97 18.52
CA ARG A 156 -6.90 -17.77 19.32
C ARG A 156 -8.03 -18.36 18.50
N HIS A 157 -8.46 -17.69 17.42
CA HIS A 157 -9.48 -18.22 16.50
C HIS A 157 -9.08 -19.59 15.93
N PHE A 158 -7.82 -19.75 15.50
CA PHE A 158 -7.29 -20.99 14.94
C PHE A 158 -6.84 -21.99 16.02
N THR A 159 -6.07 -21.54 17.03
CA THR A 159 -5.52 -22.43 18.08
C THR A 159 -6.62 -23.10 18.90
N SER A 160 -7.69 -22.38 19.26
CA SER A 160 -8.84 -22.97 19.98
C SER A 160 -9.60 -24.05 19.20
N ARG A 161 -9.34 -24.19 17.89
CA ARG A 161 -9.93 -25.19 16.99
C ARG A 161 -8.93 -26.25 16.53
N LYS A 162 -7.69 -26.17 16.99
CA LYS A 162 -6.55 -27.00 16.51
C LYS A 162 -6.37 -26.89 14.98
N ALA A 163 -6.76 -25.76 14.40
CA ALA A 163 -6.69 -25.45 12.98
C ALA A 163 -5.35 -24.79 12.60
N LYS A 164 -4.89 -24.97 11.36
CA LYS A 164 -3.71 -24.28 10.83
C LYS A 164 -3.93 -22.75 10.86
N LEU A 165 -2.92 -21.97 11.23
CA LEU A 165 -2.99 -20.51 11.19
C LEU A 165 -2.91 -20.02 9.74
N GLU A 166 -3.96 -19.35 9.25
CA GLU A 166 -3.95 -18.74 7.92
C GLU A 166 -3.59 -17.24 7.99
N MET A 167 -2.56 -16.85 7.25
CA MET A 167 -2.08 -15.47 7.09
C MET A 167 -2.23 -14.98 5.65
N CYS A 168 -2.53 -13.70 5.47
CA CYS A 168 -2.48 -13.05 4.16
C CYS A 168 -1.57 -11.81 4.16
N LEU A 169 -0.77 -11.67 3.11
CA LEU A 169 0.23 -10.62 2.94
C LEU A 169 0.16 -10.01 1.53
N PRO A 170 -0.51 -8.85 1.38
CA PRO A 170 -0.39 -8.00 0.19
C PRO A 170 1.06 -7.56 -0.04
N ALA A 171 1.74 -8.15 -1.02
CA ALA A 171 3.18 -7.97 -1.27
C ALA A 171 3.63 -8.54 -2.62
N PHE A 172 4.86 -8.20 -3.02
CA PHE A 172 5.54 -8.70 -4.22
C PHE A 172 4.74 -8.54 -5.54
N PRO A 173 4.46 -7.29 -5.97
CA PRO A 173 3.80 -7.02 -7.25
C PRO A 173 4.71 -7.34 -8.45
N CYS A 174 5.82 -6.61 -8.56
CA CYS A 174 6.87 -6.72 -9.57
C CYS A 174 8.03 -5.80 -9.14
N LYS A 175 9.23 -5.95 -9.74
CA LYS A 175 10.31 -4.97 -9.57
C LYS A 175 9.89 -3.60 -10.10
N SER A 176 10.38 -2.53 -9.45
CA SER A 176 10.18 -1.15 -9.88
C SER A 176 10.66 -0.89 -11.31
N SER A 177 9.83 -0.21 -12.10
CA SER A 177 10.10 0.23 -13.48
C SER A 177 11.22 1.28 -13.60
N ASN A 178 11.71 1.84 -12.48
CA ASN A 178 12.91 2.69 -12.49
C ASN A 178 14.19 1.87 -12.24
N PRO A 179 15.09 1.73 -13.22
CA PRO A 179 16.35 1.01 -13.03
C PRO A 179 17.26 1.62 -11.95
N ASP A 180 17.10 2.90 -11.57
CA ASP A 180 17.81 3.50 -10.42
C ASP A 180 17.51 2.80 -9.09
N LYS A 181 16.36 2.15 -8.97
CA LYS A 181 15.89 1.55 -7.71
C LYS A 181 16.40 0.12 -7.54
N VAL A 182 16.34 -0.69 -8.60
CA VAL A 182 16.49 -2.16 -8.59
C VAL A 182 17.71 -2.65 -9.40
N THR A 183 18.09 -3.92 -9.24
CA THR A 183 19.16 -4.55 -10.05
C THR A 183 18.75 -4.69 -11.52
N GLY A 184 17.55 -5.23 -11.76
CA GLY A 184 16.84 -5.41 -13.04
C GLY A 184 15.34 -5.67 -12.78
N PRO A 185 14.59 -6.18 -13.77
CA PRO A 185 13.14 -6.45 -13.63
C PRO A 185 12.81 -7.79 -12.93
N ASP A 186 13.80 -8.66 -12.75
CA ASP A 186 13.68 -9.99 -12.14
C ASP A 186 13.75 -9.92 -10.60
N PRO A 187 13.10 -10.83 -9.86
CA PRO A 187 13.34 -10.95 -8.41
C PRO A 187 14.80 -11.35 -8.16
N ASP A 188 15.43 -10.71 -7.16
CA ASP A 188 16.86 -10.79 -6.87
C ASP A 188 17.14 -11.22 -5.42
N ARG A 189 18.38 -11.05 -4.94
CA ARG A 189 18.77 -11.46 -3.57
C ARG A 189 17.90 -10.81 -2.49
N GLY A 190 17.23 -9.68 -2.78
CA GLY A 190 16.28 -9.05 -1.87
C GLY A 190 15.01 -9.90 -1.66
N GLU A 191 14.45 -10.47 -2.73
CA GLU A 191 13.26 -11.32 -2.65
C GLU A 191 13.58 -12.69 -2.03
N GLU A 192 14.76 -13.25 -2.32
CA GLU A 192 15.26 -14.49 -1.71
C GLU A 192 15.38 -14.36 -0.18
N LEU A 193 16.11 -13.35 0.32
CA LEU A 193 16.24 -13.06 1.75
C LEU A 193 14.89 -12.76 2.44
N ALA A 194 13.89 -12.30 1.68
CA ALA A 194 12.56 -12.07 2.20
C ALA A 194 11.75 -13.37 2.33
N LEU A 195 11.84 -14.27 1.35
CA LEU A 195 11.22 -15.59 1.42
C LEU A 195 11.89 -16.46 2.50
N GLU A 196 13.22 -16.39 2.68
CA GLU A 196 13.94 -17.05 3.78
C GLU A 196 13.33 -16.66 5.16
N ARG A 197 13.03 -15.38 5.37
CA ARG A 197 12.46 -14.88 6.63
C ARG A 197 11.00 -15.27 6.84
N LEU A 198 10.20 -15.35 5.77
CA LEU A 198 8.81 -15.81 5.87
C LEU A 198 8.73 -17.32 6.14
N HIS A 199 9.55 -18.14 5.46
CA HIS A 199 9.67 -19.58 5.74
C HIS A 199 10.19 -19.84 7.16
N GLY A 200 11.22 -19.10 7.59
CA GLY A 200 11.74 -19.18 8.95
C GLY A 200 10.68 -18.88 10.00
N PHE A 201 9.89 -17.81 9.84
CA PHE A 201 8.81 -17.47 10.77
C PHE A 201 7.76 -18.59 10.90
N VAL A 202 7.31 -19.18 9.79
CA VAL A 202 6.36 -20.30 9.82
C VAL A 202 6.97 -21.56 10.45
N THR A 203 8.26 -21.82 10.18
CA THR A 203 9.02 -22.92 10.80
C THR A 203 9.15 -22.77 12.32
N GLU A 204 9.26 -21.54 12.84
CA GLU A 204 9.22 -21.31 14.30
C GLU A 204 7.81 -21.50 14.89
N ILE A 205 6.73 -21.17 14.16
CA ILE A 205 5.35 -21.47 14.61
C ILE A 205 5.13 -22.98 14.74
N GLU A 206 5.60 -23.79 13.79
CA GLU A 206 5.43 -25.25 13.79
C GLU A 206 6.05 -25.94 15.03
N LYS A 207 7.12 -25.36 15.59
CA LYS A 207 7.74 -25.85 16.84
C LYS A 207 6.90 -25.56 18.08
N ILE A 208 6.07 -24.51 18.04
CA ILE A 208 5.17 -24.10 19.12
C ILE A 208 3.80 -24.79 18.96
N TYR A 209 3.38 -25.05 17.73
CA TYR A 209 2.00 -25.45 17.41
C TYR A 209 1.95 -26.39 16.20
N MET A 210 1.66 -27.67 16.47
CA MET A 210 1.70 -28.78 15.51
C MET A 210 0.89 -28.57 14.20
N PRO A 211 -0.32 -27.98 14.19
CA PRO A 211 -1.03 -27.66 12.94
C PRO A 211 -0.34 -26.61 12.06
N GLY A 212 0.67 -25.91 12.60
CA GLY A 212 1.51 -24.96 11.89
C GLY A 212 0.77 -23.71 11.39
N ALA A 213 1.32 -23.11 10.34
CA ALA A 213 0.70 -21.98 9.65
C ALA A 213 0.87 -22.08 8.13
N LYS A 214 0.10 -21.26 7.40
CA LYS A 214 0.22 -21.01 5.97
C LYS A 214 0.21 -19.50 5.77
N LEU A 215 1.14 -18.99 4.96
CA LEU A 215 1.21 -17.58 4.63
C LEU A 215 0.98 -17.39 3.14
N TRP A 216 -0.13 -16.74 2.78
CA TRP A 216 -0.45 -16.38 1.41
C TRP A 216 0.12 -15.01 1.06
N VAL A 217 1.16 -14.99 0.23
CA VAL A 217 1.57 -13.79 -0.51
C VAL A 217 0.48 -13.52 -1.55
N ILE A 218 -0.23 -12.41 -1.41
CA ILE A 218 -1.28 -12.01 -2.35
C ILE A 218 -0.73 -10.85 -3.19
N SER A 219 -0.35 -11.14 -4.45
CA SER A 219 0.32 -10.17 -5.31
C SER A 219 -0.64 -9.13 -5.84
N ASP A 220 -0.29 -7.86 -5.58
CA ASP A 220 -0.98 -6.67 -6.05
C ASP A 220 -0.48 -6.17 -7.41
N GLY A 221 0.39 -6.93 -8.11
CA GLY A 221 0.94 -6.55 -9.42
C GLY A 221 -0.15 -6.26 -10.46
N HIS A 222 -1.08 -7.20 -10.64
CA HIS A 222 -2.24 -7.05 -11.52
C HIS A 222 -3.29 -6.01 -11.05
N VAL A 223 -3.12 -5.41 -9.87
CA VAL A 223 -3.93 -4.26 -9.42
C VAL A 223 -3.36 -2.95 -9.97
N PHE A 224 -2.02 -2.86 -10.10
CA PHE A 224 -1.28 -1.59 -10.23
C PHE A 224 -0.27 -1.50 -11.38
N SER A 225 0.01 -2.55 -12.15
CA SER A 225 1.03 -2.57 -13.22
C SER A 225 0.97 -1.36 -14.17
N ASP A 226 -0.20 -1.11 -14.75
CA ASP A 226 -0.57 0.06 -15.57
C ASP A 226 -0.46 1.43 -14.86
N CYS A 227 -0.43 1.45 -13.52
CA CYS A 227 -0.20 2.63 -12.72
C CYS A 227 1.31 2.88 -12.51
N ILE A 228 2.12 1.82 -12.40
CA ILE A 228 3.57 1.90 -12.18
C ILE A 228 4.40 1.77 -13.47
N GLY A 229 3.75 1.59 -14.62
CA GLY A 229 4.39 1.55 -15.94
C GLY A 229 5.00 0.19 -16.27
N VAL A 230 4.39 -0.90 -15.81
CA VAL A 230 4.83 -2.28 -16.05
C VAL A 230 3.75 -2.98 -16.89
N ASP A 231 4.15 -3.81 -17.85
CA ASP A 231 3.21 -4.63 -18.63
C ASP A 231 2.75 -5.85 -17.81
N ASP A 232 1.53 -6.34 -18.02
CA ASP A 232 1.00 -7.48 -17.23
C ASP A 232 1.85 -8.76 -17.39
N SER A 233 2.39 -9.00 -18.58
CA SER A 233 3.30 -10.13 -18.82
C SER A 233 4.63 -10.03 -18.07
N GLU A 234 5.04 -8.85 -17.60
CA GLU A 234 6.18 -8.70 -16.69
C GLU A 234 5.80 -9.04 -15.23
N VAL A 235 4.54 -8.79 -14.83
CA VAL A 235 4.00 -9.25 -13.54
C VAL A 235 3.93 -10.77 -13.50
N ASP A 236 3.42 -11.40 -14.57
CA ASP A 236 3.40 -12.86 -14.70
C ASP A 236 4.81 -13.46 -14.61
N ARG A 237 5.75 -12.90 -15.39
CA ARG A 237 7.14 -13.37 -15.41
C ARG A 237 7.84 -13.21 -14.07
N TYR A 238 7.66 -12.08 -13.39
CA TYR A 238 8.16 -11.85 -12.03
C TYR A 238 7.53 -12.84 -11.04
N THR A 239 6.22 -13.07 -11.13
CA THR A 239 5.48 -14.01 -10.26
C THR A 239 5.93 -15.45 -10.46
N ALA A 240 6.20 -15.89 -11.69
CA ALA A 240 6.75 -17.21 -11.98
C ALA A 240 8.15 -17.38 -11.35
N LEU A 241 9.07 -16.45 -11.61
CA LEU A 241 10.42 -16.49 -11.03
C LEU A 241 10.41 -16.41 -9.50
N LEU A 242 9.45 -15.71 -8.89
CA LEU A 242 9.28 -15.66 -7.44
C LEU A 242 8.69 -16.96 -6.88
N LYS A 243 7.72 -17.57 -7.57
CA LYS A 243 7.23 -18.93 -7.27
C LYS A 243 8.37 -19.96 -7.38
N ASP A 244 9.36 -19.75 -8.25
CA ASP A 244 10.55 -20.60 -8.35
C ASP A 244 11.51 -20.43 -7.17
N ILE A 245 11.87 -19.19 -6.81
CA ILE A 245 12.67 -18.89 -5.60
C ILE A 245 12.01 -19.47 -4.36
N ASN A 246 10.68 -19.40 -4.25
CA ASN A 246 9.97 -19.95 -3.10
C ASN A 246 10.11 -21.47 -2.97
N ARG A 247 10.11 -22.22 -4.08
CA ARG A 247 10.30 -23.68 -4.04
C ARG A 247 11.72 -24.04 -3.66
N GLU A 248 12.72 -23.31 -4.16
CA GLU A 248 14.12 -23.46 -3.79
C GLU A 248 14.35 -23.17 -2.29
N VAL A 249 13.96 -21.98 -1.82
CA VAL A 249 14.09 -21.58 -0.41
C VAL A 249 13.31 -22.55 0.50
N GLY A 250 12.04 -22.82 0.20
CA GLY A 250 11.20 -23.66 1.04
C GLY A 250 11.66 -25.12 1.11
N SER A 251 12.31 -25.63 0.05
CA SER A 251 12.98 -26.94 0.11
C SER A 251 14.15 -26.95 1.10
N HIS A 252 14.92 -25.86 1.24
CA HIS A 252 15.95 -25.73 2.27
C HIS A 252 15.37 -25.66 3.70
N PHE A 253 14.13 -25.15 3.87
CA PHE A 253 13.39 -25.21 5.13
C PHE A 253 12.59 -26.53 5.31
N GLY A 254 12.62 -27.45 4.32
CA GLY A 254 11.96 -28.77 4.39
C GLY A 254 10.48 -28.82 4.03
N ASP A 255 9.84 -27.68 3.70
CA ASP A 255 8.48 -27.64 3.13
C ASP A 255 8.31 -26.37 2.26
N PRO A 256 8.13 -26.50 0.93
CA PRO A 256 7.85 -25.38 0.03
C PRO A 256 6.44 -24.80 0.19
N ASP A 257 5.48 -25.56 0.75
CA ASP A 257 4.07 -25.19 0.84
C ASP A 257 3.71 -24.34 2.07
N ARG A 258 4.67 -23.97 2.94
CA ARG A 258 4.47 -22.96 3.99
C ARG A 258 4.03 -21.60 3.45
N ILE A 259 4.58 -21.21 2.29
CA ILE A 259 4.31 -19.93 1.64
C ILE A 259 3.55 -20.20 0.34
N GLY A 260 2.30 -19.74 0.26
CA GLY A 260 1.47 -19.80 -0.94
C GLY A 260 1.43 -18.46 -1.69
N PHE A 261 1.04 -18.49 -2.96
CA PHE A 261 0.85 -17.29 -3.78
C PHE A 261 -0.58 -17.21 -4.31
N LYS A 262 -1.12 -15.99 -4.41
CA LYS A 262 -2.38 -15.67 -5.11
C LYS A 262 -2.24 -14.34 -5.85
N SER A 263 -2.45 -14.32 -7.16
CA SER A 263 -2.59 -13.11 -7.97
C SER A 263 -4.05 -12.59 -7.96
N LEU A 264 -4.29 -11.37 -8.47
CA LEU A 264 -5.65 -10.86 -8.64
C LEU A 264 -6.53 -11.80 -9.50
N VAL A 265 -5.95 -12.44 -10.52
CA VAL A 265 -6.64 -13.43 -11.37
C VAL A 265 -6.95 -14.70 -10.59
N GLU A 266 -5.99 -15.22 -9.81
CA GLU A 266 -6.18 -16.39 -8.95
C GLU A 266 -7.22 -16.12 -7.83
N LEU A 267 -7.45 -14.86 -7.43
CA LEU A 267 -8.55 -14.46 -6.54
C LEU A 267 -9.92 -14.43 -7.23
N PHE A 268 -10.01 -14.10 -8.52
CA PHE A 268 -11.29 -14.08 -9.24
C PHE A 268 -11.70 -15.43 -9.86
N GLN A 269 -10.80 -16.42 -9.86
CA GLN A 269 -11.10 -17.81 -10.25
C GLN A 269 -11.71 -17.92 -11.66
N LEU A 270 -11.29 -17.07 -12.59
CA LEU A 270 -11.87 -17.00 -13.94
C LEU A 270 -11.58 -18.27 -14.76
N ALA A 271 -10.32 -18.70 -14.80
CA ALA A 271 -9.90 -19.93 -15.47
C ALA A 271 -10.68 -21.20 -15.04
N SER A 272 -11.11 -21.28 -13.78
CA SER A 272 -11.90 -22.42 -13.26
C SER A 272 -13.40 -22.38 -13.63
N ARG A 273 -13.88 -21.33 -14.29
CA ARG A 273 -15.31 -21.17 -14.63
C ARG A 273 -15.67 -21.57 -16.07
N ASN A 274 -14.68 -21.88 -16.91
CA ASN A 274 -14.84 -22.27 -18.32
C ASN A 274 -15.65 -21.28 -19.21
N ASP A 275 -15.89 -20.05 -18.74
CA ASP A 275 -16.51 -18.98 -19.54
C ASP A 275 -15.48 -18.36 -20.50
N ASP A 276 -15.90 -18.03 -21.72
CA ASP A 276 -15.17 -17.11 -22.58
C ASP A 276 -15.11 -15.71 -21.93
N LEU A 277 -13.92 -15.10 -21.90
CA LEU A 277 -13.69 -13.81 -21.23
C LEU A 277 -14.50 -12.67 -21.88
N SER A 278 -14.69 -12.67 -23.20
CA SER A 278 -15.46 -11.62 -23.89
C SER A 278 -16.96 -11.72 -23.57
N THR A 279 -17.47 -12.94 -23.52
CA THR A 279 -18.84 -13.30 -23.14
C THR A 279 -19.09 -12.97 -21.67
N LEU A 280 -18.15 -13.29 -20.78
CA LEU A 280 -18.21 -12.95 -19.36
C LEU A 280 -18.19 -11.43 -19.15
N ALA A 281 -17.27 -10.70 -19.78
CA ALA A 281 -17.19 -9.25 -19.69
C ALA A 281 -18.49 -8.57 -20.17
N SER A 282 -19.09 -9.07 -21.25
CA SER A 282 -20.39 -8.61 -21.75
C SER A 282 -21.53 -8.95 -20.80
N ARG A 283 -21.55 -10.16 -20.22
CA ARG A 283 -22.57 -10.65 -19.28
C ARG A 283 -22.58 -9.91 -17.94
N LEU A 284 -21.46 -9.32 -17.53
CA LEU A 284 -21.31 -8.60 -16.26
C LEU A 284 -21.52 -7.08 -16.39
N SER A 285 -21.58 -6.52 -17.60
CA SER A 285 -21.87 -5.10 -17.88
C SER A 285 -21.06 -4.09 -17.05
N LEU A 286 -19.80 -4.42 -16.73
CA LEU A 286 -18.97 -3.62 -15.83
C LEU A 286 -18.57 -2.28 -16.45
N PRO A 287 -18.49 -1.18 -15.68
CA PRO A 287 -17.89 0.06 -16.16
C PRO A 287 -16.41 -0.16 -16.55
N PRO A 288 -15.85 0.64 -17.48
CA PRO A 288 -14.41 0.74 -17.67
C PRO A 288 -13.76 1.48 -16.49
N ILE A 289 -12.45 1.28 -16.29
CA ILE A 289 -11.66 2.05 -15.33
C ILE A 289 -10.74 3.04 -16.05
N GLU A 290 -10.07 3.91 -15.29
CA GLU A 290 -9.10 4.85 -15.86
C GLU A 290 -7.69 4.25 -15.89
N HIS A 291 -7.06 4.33 -17.06
CA HIS A 291 -5.64 4.11 -17.28
C HIS A 291 -4.98 5.42 -17.69
N HIS A 292 -3.71 5.61 -17.33
CA HIS A 292 -2.98 6.86 -17.59
C HIS A 292 -1.59 6.63 -18.20
N LEU A 293 -1.17 5.38 -18.34
CA LEU A 293 0.04 4.96 -19.04
C LEU A 293 -0.36 4.00 -20.17
N ASP A 294 0.46 3.98 -21.22
CA ASP A 294 0.30 3.14 -22.40
C ASP A 294 1.07 1.82 -22.20
N THR A 295 0.59 1.00 -21.28
CA THR A 295 1.11 -0.34 -20.92
C THR A 295 0.27 -1.43 -21.58
N LYS A 296 0.86 -2.59 -21.86
CA LYS A 296 0.12 -3.77 -22.33
C LYS A 296 -0.61 -4.42 -21.15
N ILE A 297 -1.94 -4.38 -21.21
CA ILE A 297 -2.85 -4.95 -20.22
C ILE A 297 -3.52 -6.18 -20.85
N THR A 298 -3.67 -7.28 -20.11
CA THR A 298 -4.39 -8.47 -20.60
C THR A 298 -5.91 -8.35 -20.37
N GLU A 299 -6.72 -8.99 -21.21
CA GLU A 299 -8.18 -8.96 -21.07
C GLU A 299 -8.65 -9.55 -19.73
N GLU A 300 -7.98 -10.61 -19.27
CA GLU A 300 -8.28 -11.26 -17.98
C GLU A 300 -7.94 -10.34 -16.80
N ALA A 301 -6.76 -9.70 -16.80
CA ALA A 301 -6.36 -8.77 -15.75
C ALA A 301 -7.25 -7.53 -15.73
N GLU A 302 -7.61 -6.96 -16.89
CA GLU A 302 -8.51 -5.80 -16.96
C GLU A 302 -9.92 -6.16 -16.48
N LEU A 303 -10.45 -7.32 -16.85
CA LEU A 303 -11.73 -7.81 -16.33
C LEU A 303 -11.67 -7.94 -14.80
N CYS A 304 -10.58 -8.49 -14.25
CA CYS A 304 -10.35 -8.57 -12.81
C CYS A 304 -10.25 -7.19 -12.13
N ARG A 305 -9.58 -6.19 -12.73
CA ARG A 305 -9.53 -4.82 -12.19
C ARG A 305 -10.91 -4.15 -12.19
N ARG A 306 -11.71 -4.35 -13.24
CA ARG A 306 -13.09 -3.85 -13.33
C ARG A 306 -13.99 -4.52 -12.28
N MET A 307 -13.90 -5.83 -12.11
CA MET A 307 -14.59 -6.58 -11.04
C MET A 307 -14.17 -6.08 -9.65
N LEU A 308 -12.87 -5.85 -9.43
CA LEU A 308 -12.31 -5.33 -8.18
C LEU A 308 -12.92 -3.96 -7.82
N VAL A 309 -12.89 -3.00 -8.75
CA VAL A 309 -13.39 -1.64 -8.52
C VAL A 309 -14.92 -1.62 -8.37
N ALA A 310 -15.67 -2.34 -9.21
CA ALA A 310 -17.13 -2.39 -9.11
C ALA A 310 -17.65 -3.18 -7.89
N GLY A 311 -16.94 -4.24 -7.47
CA GLY A 311 -17.32 -5.10 -6.36
C GLY A 311 -16.88 -4.60 -4.99
N SER A 312 -15.72 -3.92 -4.92
CA SER A 312 -15.11 -3.55 -3.63
C SER A 312 -14.71 -2.06 -3.52
N GLY A 313 -14.75 -1.29 -4.60
CA GLY A 313 -14.22 0.08 -4.64
C GLY A 313 -15.08 1.13 -3.93
N PRO A 314 -14.46 2.18 -3.37
CA PRO A 314 -15.15 3.37 -2.86
C PRO A 314 -15.60 4.30 -4.00
N ARG A 315 -16.57 5.20 -3.72
CA ARG A 315 -16.94 6.29 -4.65
C ARG A 315 -15.75 7.23 -4.90
N LYS A 316 -15.39 7.47 -6.17
CA LYS A 316 -14.29 8.38 -6.55
C LYS A 316 -14.54 9.80 -6.03
N GLU A 317 -15.79 10.22 -6.01
CA GLU A 317 -16.27 11.55 -5.60
C GLU A 317 -16.02 11.77 -4.11
N ALA A 318 -16.21 10.74 -3.28
CA ALA A 318 -15.95 10.80 -1.84
C ALA A 318 -14.45 10.91 -1.54
N ILE A 319 -13.59 10.23 -2.32
CA ILE A 319 -12.13 10.39 -2.25
C ILE A 319 -11.75 11.82 -2.66
N ARG A 320 -12.28 12.31 -3.79
CA ARG A 320 -12.02 13.66 -4.31
C ARG A 320 -12.41 14.72 -3.29
N ALA A 321 -13.60 14.63 -2.70
CA ALA A 321 -14.06 15.52 -1.64
C ALA A 321 -13.15 15.52 -0.41
N LYS A 322 -12.63 14.37 0.04
CA LYS A 322 -11.62 14.31 1.13
C LYS A 322 -10.28 14.94 0.74
N ILE A 323 -9.84 14.84 -0.51
CA ILE A 323 -8.63 15.54 -1.01
C ILE A 323 -8.84 17.06 -1.02
N ASP A 324 -9.97 17.52 -1.56
CA ASP A 324 -10.23 18.94 -1.82
C ASP A 324 -10.56 19.72 -0.53
N SER A 325 -11.25 19.07 0.42
CA SER A 325 -11.43 19.55 1.80
C SER A 325 -10.15 19.47 2.65
N LYS A 326 -9.07 18.88 2.12
CA LYS A 326 -7.74 18.75 2.73
C LYS A 326 -7.76 17.90 4.01
N ASP A 327 -8.50 16.79 4.02
CA ASP A 327 -8.40 15.78 5.08
C ASP A 327 -6.92 15.40 5.29
N ALA A 328 -6.44 15.49 6.53
CA ALA A 328 -5.02 15.37 6.84
C ALA A 328 -4.46 13.98 6.51
N THR A 329 -5.31 12.95 6.49
CA THR A 329 -4.92 11.55 6.27
C THR A 329 -4.85 11.24 4.78
N ILE A 330 -5.94 11.51 4.04
CA ILE A 330 -6.02 11.36 2.59
C ILE A 330 -5.04 12.28 1.87
N THR A 331 -4.88 13.53 2.32
CA THR A 331 -3.90 14.46 1.73
C THR A 331 -2.47 13.94 1.90
N ARG A 332 -2.15 13.29 3.03
CA ARG A 332 -0.83 12.66 3.25
C ARG A 332 -0.66 11.42 2.36
N LEU A 333 -1.68 10.57 2.27
CA LEU A 333 -1.67 9.36 1.44
C LEU A 333 -1.47 9.70 -0.06
N TYR A 334 -2.27 10.63 -0.58
CA TYR A 334 -2.22 11.10 -1.96
C TYR A 334 -0.89 11.76 -2.32
N ARG A 335 -0.32 12.59 -1.43
CA ARG A 335 1.02 13.16 -1.63
C ARG A 335 2.12 12.08 -1.61
N GLY A 336 1.97 11.06 -0.76
CA GLY A 336 2.88 9.92 -0.70
C GLY A 336 2.88 9.11 -2.00
N PHE A 337 1.70 8.68 -2.47
CA PHE A 337 1.58 7.97 -3.75
C PHE A 337 2.04 8.83 -4.93
N SER A 338 1.72 10.13 -4.96
CA SER A 338 2.16 11.03 -6.02
C SER A 338 3.68 11.22 -6.02
N LYS A 339 4.35 11.25 -4.86
CA LYS A 339 5.83 11.24 -4.75
C LYS A 339 6.41 9.91 -5.24
N PHE A 340 5.84 8.79 -4.80
CA PHE A 340 6.27 7.43 -5.17
C PHE A 340 6.21 7.21 -6.68
N VAL A 341 5.05 7.41 -7.31
CA VAL A 341 4.87 7.29 -8.76
C VAL A 341 5.77 8.26 -9.53
N LEU A 342 6.11 9.42 -8.96
CA LEU A 342 7.02 10.39 -9.57
C LEU A 342 8.51 10.00 -9.49
N GLU A 343 8.88 9.08 -8.59
CA GLU A 343 10.21 8.45 -8.53
C GLU A 343 10.29 7.26 -9.51
N ASP A 344 9.28 6.38 -9.51
CA ASP A 344 9.21 5.23 -10.41
C ASP A 344 9.11 5.65 -11.88
N LEU A 345 8.27 6.64 -12.20
CA LEU A 345 8.13 7.17 -13.56
C LEU A 345 9.10 8.31 -13.90
N GLU A 346 10.19 8.53 -13.14
CA GLU A 346 11.17 9.59 -13.47
C GLU A 346 11.94 9.27 -14.76
N ASN A 347 12.44 8.03 -14.86
CA ASN A 347 13.30 7.54 -15.95
C ASN A 347 12.57 6.61 -16.94
N HIS A 348 11.29 6.33 -16.73
CA HIS A 348 10.57 5.28 -17.48
C HIS A 348 10.36 5.64 -18.97
N PRO A 349 10.46 4.70 -19.94
CA PRO A 349 10.38 5.03 -21.37
C PRO A 349 9.13 5.80 -21.82
N LEU A 350 7.97 5.58 -21.19
CA LEU A 350 6.72 6.29 -21.45
C LEU A 350 6.76 7.77 -21.00
N THR A 351 7.62 8.12 -20.04
CA THR A 351 7.60 9.42 -19.32
C THR A 351 8.90 10.21 -19.39
N GLN A 352 10.02 9.59 -19.79
CA GLN A 352 11.34 10.26 -19.96
C GLN A 352 11.29 11.45 -20.92
N ARG A 353 10.39 11.43 -21.92
CA ARG A 353 10.20 12.53 -22.90
C ARG A 353 9.30 13.66 -22.38
N MET A 354 8.76 13.54 -21.16
CA MET A 354 7.90 14.54 -20.54
C MET A 354 8.70 15.49 -19.65
N SER A 355 8.41 16.79 -19.70
CA SER A 355 8.97 17.73 -18.72
C SER A 355 8.53 17.37 -17.29
N ARG A 356 9.35 17.67 -16.28
CA ARG A 356 9.08 17.31 -14.87
C ARG A 356 7.74 17.88 -14.33
N SER A 357 7.20 18.93 -14.97
CA SER A 357 5.84 19.45 -14.71
C SER A 357 4.74 18.56 -15.29
N LYS A 358 4.91 18.03 -16.51
CA LYS A 358 4.02 17.02 -17.10
C LYS A 358 4.06 15.71 -16.30
N GLN A 359 5.26 15.22 -15.93
CA GLN A 359 5.43 14.04 -15.06
C GLN A 359 4.66 14.23 -13.73
N LYS A 360 4.86 15.36 -13.02
CA LYS A 360 4.11 15.67 -11.77
C LYS A 360 2.60 15.63 -11.93
N LYS A 361 2.05 16.13 -13.05
CA LYS A 361 0.60 16.07 -13.33
C LYS A 361 0.12 14.63 -13.60
N LEU A 362 0.93 13.83 -14.31
CA LEU A 362 0.64 12.42 -14.57
C LEU A 362 0.68 11.59 -13.28
N SER A 363 1.75 11.67 -12.49
CA SER A 363 1.89 10.97 -11.21
C SER A 363 0.82 11.36 -10.20
N ALA A 364 0.27 12.59 -10.26
CA ALA A 364 -0.87 13.00 -9.46
C ALA A 364 -2.18 12.30 -9.88
N LYS A 365 -2.45 12.16 -11.19
CA LYS A 365 -3.60 11.39 -11.68
C LYS A 365 -3.49 9.92 -11.29
N VAL A 366 -2.36 9.29 -11.59
CA VAL A 366 -2.09 7.88 -11.28
C VAL A 366 -2.23 7.60 -9.77
N ALA A 367 -1.71 8.47 -8.91
CA ALA A 367 -1.83 8.34 -7.46
C ALA A 367 -3.27 8.38 -6.95
N PHE A 368 -4.22 8.94 -7.71
CA PHE A 368 -5.64 8.88 -7.37
C PHE A 368 -6.21 7.49 -7.67
N GLU A 369 -5.97 6.94 -8.87
CA GLU A 369 -6.42 5.57 -9.22
C GLU A 369 -5.77 4.51 -8.33
N MET A 370 -4.48 4.66 -7.98
CA MET A 370 -3.84 3.78 -7.00
C MET A 370 -4.54 3.80 -5.64
N ILE A 371 -5.06 4.94 -5.17
CA ILE A 371 -5.85 4.99 -3.92
C ILE A 371 -7.20 4.29 -4.10
N VAL A 372 -7.93 4.54 -5.19
CA VAL A 372 -9.20 3.85 -5.49
C VAL A 372 -9.01 2.33 -5.47
N ARG A 373 -8.01 1.83 -6.21
CA ARG A 373 -7.74 0.40 -6.36
C ARG A 373 -7.14 -0.25 -5.11
N ASN A 374 -6.28 0.45 -4.36
CA ASN A 374 -5.75 -0.07 -3.08
C ASN A 374 -6.87 -0.24 -2.04
N HIS A 375 -7.79 0.72 -1.95
CA HIS A 375 -8.96 0.54 -1.07
C HIS A 375 -9.86 -0.60 -1.56
N ALA A 376 -10.13 -0.69 -2.87
CA ALA A 376 -10.87 -1.82 -3.43
C ALA A 376 -10.21 -3.18 -3.10
N TYR A 377 -8.87 -3.26 -3.17
CA TYR A 377 -8.12 -4.49 -2.90
C TYR A 377 -8.06 -4.83 -1.40
N SER A 378 -7.84 -3.84 -0.54
CA SER A 378 -7.95 -4.00 0.92
C SER A 378 -9.33 -4.54 1.33
N ASN A 379 -10.38 -4.06 0.66
CA ASN A 379 -11.78 -4.46 0.87
C ASN A 379 -12.07 -5.89 0.33
N LEU A 380 -11.63 -6.21 -0.90
CA LEU A 380 -11.79 -7.55 -1.49
C LEU A 380 -11.13 -8.63 -0.62
N VAL A 381 -9.88 -8.40 -0.22
CA VAL A 381 -9.11 -9.31 0.63
C VAL A 381 -9.69 -9.38 2.06
N GLU A 382 -10.55 -8.45 2.48
CA GLU A 382 -11.28 -8.56 3.75
C GLU A 382 -12.53 -9.45 3.64
N MET A 383 -13.23 -9.43 2.50
CA MET A 383 -14.38 -10.30 2.25
C MET A 383 -13.99 -11.75 1.92
N LEU A 384 -12.89 -11.95 1.19
CA LEU A 384 -12.38 -13.28 0.85
C LEU A 384 -11.66 -13.97 2.01
N PHE A 385 -10.98 -13.20 2.88
CA PHE A 385 -10.18 -13.75 3.97
C PHE A 385 -10.57 -13.14 5.33
N PRO A 386 -11.85 -13.25 5.75
CA PRO A 386 -12.39 -12.52 6.90
C PRO A 386 -11.75 -12.95 8.23
N ASN A 387 -11.26 -14.19 8.29
CA ASN A 387 -10.66 -14.80 9.48
C ASN A 387 -9.13 -14.69 9.55
N TYR A 388 -8.44 -14.50 8.43
CA TYR A 388 -6.99 -14.59 8.32
C TYR A 388 -6.26 -13.47 9.09
N ILE A 389 -5.04 -13.76 9.54
CA ILE A 389 -4.13 -12.77 10.13
C ILE A 389 -3.59 -11.88 8.99
N ARG A 390 -4.01 -10.60 8.96
CA ARG A 390 -3.70 -9.67 7.87
C ARG A 390 -2.37 -8.95 8.10
N LEU A 391 -1.33 -9.41 7.41
CA LEU A 391 0.00 -8.80 7.40
C LEU A 391 0.09 -7.68 6.35
N SER A 392 1.14 -6.84 6.42
CA SER A 392 1.29 -5.67 5.56
C SER A 392 2.74 -5.21 5.45
N ILE A 393 3.13 -4.75 4.26
CA ILE A 393 4.43 -4.10 4.00
C ILE A 393 4.40 -2.57 4.21
N HIS A 394 3.25 -2.03 4.60
CA HIS A 394 3.10 -0.63 4.99
C HIS A 394 3.32 -0.45 6.50
N ALA A 395 3.94 0.68 6.88
CA ALA A 395 4.04 1.07 8.29
C ALA A 395 2.68 1.59 8.81
N HIS A 396 1.82 0.67 9.22
CA HIS A 396 0.60 0.92 9.98
C HIS A 396 0.91 1.24 11.46
N ASN A 397 -0.12 1.62 12.22
CA ASN A 397 -0.07 1.76 13.67
C ASN A 397 -0.20 0.42 14.43
N ASN A 398 -0.24 -0.72 13.74
CA ASN A 398 -0.39 -2.07 14.32
C ASN A 398 -1.60 -2.25 15.25
N ALA A 399 -2.65 -1.42 15.15
CA ALA A 399 -3.83 -1.49 16.01
C ALA A 399 -4.82 -2.63 15.67
N GLY A 400 -4.53 -3.39 14.59
CA GLY A 400 -5.52 -4.16 13.85
C GLY A 400 -6.27 -3.28 12.82
N PRO A 401 -6.96 -3.88 11.83
CA PRO A 401 -6.89 -5.30 11.48
C PRO A 401 -5.57 -5.70 10.78
N LYS A 402 -4.78 -4.71 10.30
CA LYS A 402 -3.54 -4.93 9.53
C LYS A 402 -2.29 -4.64 10.36
N PHE A 403 -1.31 -5.53 10.28
CA PHE A 403 -0.05 -5.46 11.04
C PHE A 403 1.15 -5.33 10.11
N GLY A 404 2.01 -4.33 10.36
CA GLY A 404 3.23 -4.11 9.59
C GLY A 404 4.28 -5.17 9.88
N ILE A 405 5.00 -5.64 8.86
CA ILE A 405 6.06 -6.66 9.00
C ILE A 405 7.42 -6.20 8.43
N GLN A 406 8.49 -6.80 8.95
CA GLN A 406 9.85 -6.67 8.44
C GLN A 406 10.14 -7.82 7.46
N LEU A 407 10.19 -7.52 6.16
CA LEU A 407 10.49 -8.55 5.14
C LEU A 407 11.91 -9.10 5.22
N VAL A 408 12.90 -8.33 5.69
CA VAL A 408 14.29 -8.80 5.84
C VAL A 408 14.74 -8.74 7.29
N ASP A 409 15.71 -9.60 7.63
CA ASP A 409 16.21 -9.77 8.99
C ASP A 409 17.10 -8.57 9.39
N PRO A 410 16.73 -7.76 10.41
CA PRO A 410 17.49 -6.58 10.80
C PRO A 410 18.86 -6.91 11.43
N ALA A 411 19.10 -8.17 11.81
CA ALA A 411 20.41 -8.64 12.25
C ALA A 411 21.37 -8.95 11.09
N LYS A 412 20.85 -9.08 9.85
CA LYS A 412 21.62 -9.44 8.64
C LYS A 412 21.59 -8.37 7.55
N VAL A 413 20.52 -7.57 7.48
CA VAL A 413 20.25 -6.62 6.39
C VAL A 413 19.84 -5.25 6.94
N ARG A 414 20.70 -4.25 6.76
CA ARG A 414 20.43 -2.85 7.14
C ARG A 414 19.92 -2.05 5.94
N ALA A 415 18.67 -1.57 6.00
CA ALA A 415 18.13 -0.70 4.97
C ALA A 415 18.64 0.75 5.16
N VAL A 416 19.37 1.30 4.18
CA VAL A 416 20.15 2.55 4.33
C VAL A 416 20.00 3.51 3.15
N THR A 417 20.03 4.82 3.43
CA THR A 417 20.00 5.89 2.42
C THR A 417 21.36 6.17 1.78
N SER A 418 22.44 5.56 2.31
CA SER A 418 23.83 5.76 1.88
C SER A 418 24.65 4.48 2.05
N LEU A 419 25.72 4.31 1.27
CA LEU A 419 26.59 3.12 1.31
C LEU A 419 27.58 3.19 2.48
N SER A 420 27.07 3.01 3.68
CA SER A 420 27.83 2.85 4.91
C SER A 420 27.11 1.88 5.84
N ALA A 421 27.87 1.00 6.52
CA ALA A 421 27.33 0.16 7.58
C ALA A 421 26.70 0.98 8.71
N ASP A 422 27.22 2.19 8.97
CA ASP A 422 26.70 3.17 9.92
C ASP A 422 25.72 4.18 9.32
N GLY A 423 25.35 4.01 8.04
CA GLY A 423 24.56 4.98 7.28
C GLY A 423 23.16 5.24 7.88
N GLU A 424 22.62 6.43 7.59
CA GLU A 424 21.24 6.77 7.93
C GLU A 424 20.27 5.69 7.44
N LEU A 425 19.40 5.23 8.34
CA LEU A 425 18.42 4.18 8.08
C LEU A 425 17.31 4.70 7.15
N MET A 426 16.86 3.86 6.22
CA MET A 426 15.63 4.13 5.45
C MET A 426 14.42 4.10 6.38
N THR A 427 13.82 5.25 6.65
CA THR A 427 12.60 5.34 7.46
C THR A 427 11.34 5.15 6.60
N SER A 428 10.30 4.55 7.19
CA SER A 428 8.98 4.44 6.56
C SER A 428 8.19 5.77 6.51
N ILE A 429 8.78 6.86 7.02
CA ILE A 429 8.19 8.21 7.02
C ILE A 429 8.27 8.83 5.62
N ASP A 430 9.35 8.54 4.87
CA ASP A 430 9.63 9.17 3.58
C ASP A 430 8.96 8.50 2.36
N LEU A 431 8.59 7.22 2.46
CA LEU A 431 8.33 6.35 1.30
C LEU A 431 7.03 5.49 1.38
N LEU A 432 6.14 5.75 2.34
CA LEU A 432 4.90 4.98 2.65
C LEU A 432 5.08 3.51 3.10
N HIS A 433 6.12 2.83 2.63
CA HIS A 433 6.42 1.42 2.88
C HIS A 433 7.52 1.23 3.92
N VAL A 434 7.57 0.05 4.52
CA VAL A 434 8.83 -0.53 5.02
C VAL A 434 9.75 -0.76 3.80
N PRO A 435 11.09 -0.68 3.88
CA PRO A 435 11.95 -0.95 2.73
C PRO A 435 11.71 -2.36 2.14
N THR A 436 11.14 -2.42 0.93
CA THR A 436 10.81 -3.69 0.26
C THR A 436 11.87 -4.08 -0.80
N PRO A 437 12.08 -5.38 -1.04
CA PRO A 437 12.99 -5.88 -2.07
C PRO A 437 12.76 -5.28 -3.47
N TRP A 438 11.50 -5.18 -3.89
CA TRP A 438 11.14 -4.76 -5.25
C TRP A 438 11.32 -3.27 -5.53
N HIS A 439 11.68 -2.47 -4.52
CA HIS A 439 12.01 -1.06 -4.65
C HIS A 439 13.49 -0.75 -4.41
N ASN A 440 14.33 -1.76 -4.22
CA ASN A 440 15.73 -1.65 -3.78
C ASN A 440 16.58 -2.74 -4.46
N CYS A 441 17.85 -2.84 -4.05
CA CYS A 441 18.75 -3.96 -4.29
C CYS A 441 19.51 -4.32 -3.00
N VAL A 442 20.05 -5.54 -2.94
CA VAL A 442 21.01 -5.95 -1.90
C VAL A 442 22.43 -5.57 -2.30
N VAL A 443 23.22 -5.13 -1.32
CA VAL A 443 24.64 -4.80 -1.46
C VAL A 443 25.41 -5.48 -0.33
N ALA A 444 26.34 -6.38 -0.67
CA ALA A 444 27.33 -6.91 0.26
C ALA A 444 28.55 -5.97 0.30
N LEU A 445 29.12 -5.74 1.48
CA LEU A 445 30.38 -5.01 1.65
C LEU A 445 31.47 -5.99 2.11
N GLN A 446 32.60 -6.05 1.40
CA GLN A 446 33.70 -6.92 1.79
C GLN A 446 34.21 -6.56 3.20
N GLY A 447 34.27 -7.56 4.09
CA GLY A 447 34.63 -7.38 5.51
C GLY A 447 33.46 -6.96 6.41
N SER A 448 32.21 -7.04 5.94
CA SER A 448 30.99 -6.83 6.73
C SER A 448 30.10 -8.06 6.68
N GLU A 449 29.73 -8.60 7.84
CA GLU A 449 28.70 -9.66 7.95
C GLU A 449 27.29 -9.12 7.67
N MET A 450 27.08 -7.82 7.89
CA MET A 450 25.85 -7.11 7.56
C MET A 450 25.81 -6.72 6.08
N MET A 451 24.77 -7.16 5.39
CA MET A 451 24.38 -6.66 4.06
C MET A 451 23.60 -5.35 4.17
N LEU A 452 23.57 -4.58 3.08
CA LEU A 452 22.79 -3.36 2.97
C LEU A 452 21.65 -3.52 1.97
N MET A 453 20.47 -2.97 2.27
CA MET A 453 19.40 -2.78 1.28
C MET A 453 19.29 -1.30 0.91
N THR A 454 19.42 -0.97 -0.38
CA THR A 454 19.39 0.43 -0.83
C THR A 454 19.01 0.59 -2.31
N LYS A 455 19.04 1.82 -2.86
CA LYS A 455 18.78 2.07 -4.29
C LYS A 455 19.99 1.71 -5.14
N ALA A 456 19.79 0.93 -6.20
CA ALA A 456 20.85 0.49 -7.11
C ALA A 456 21.70 1.64 -7.69
N LYS A 457 21.12 2.84 -7.89
CA LYS A 457 21.88 4.03 -8.32
C LYS A 457 23.01 4.42 -7.37
N LEU A 458 22.92 4.13 -6.07
CA LEU A 458 24.00 4.41 -5.13
C LEU A 458 25.19 3.48 -5.36
N ALA A 459 24.94 2.18 -5.55
CA ALA A 459 25.98 1.21 -5.89
C ALA A 459 26.65 1.55 -7.23
N ARG A 460 25.85 1.80 -8.28
CA ARG A 460 26.37 2.21 -9.61
C ARG A 460 27.16 3.53 -9.54
N ALA A 461 26.70 4.52 -8.76
CA ALA A 461 27.40 5.80 -8.60
C ALA A 461 28.66 5.71 -7.70
N ALA A 462 28.74 4.74 -6.80
CA ALA A 462 29.94 4.49 -5.99
C ALA A 462 31.04 3.79 -6.80
N LEU A 463 30.65 2.86 -7.68
CA LEU A 463 31.53 2.23 -8.66
C LEU A 463 32.05 3.24 -9.69
N SER A 464 31.17 4.04 -10.31
CA SER A 464 31.59 5.00 -11.34
C SER A 464 32.45 6.16 -10.83
N LYS A 465 32.38 6.47 -9.52
CA LYS A 465 33.28 7.42 -8.84
C LYS A 465 34.57 6.79 -8.33
N GLY A 466 34.74 5.47 -8.42
CA GLY A 466 35.86 4.75 -7.83
C GLY A 466 35.93 4.84 -6.29
N SER A 467 34.84 5.24 -5.62
CA SER A 467 34.78 5.28 -4.15
C SER A 467 34.56 3.90 -3.54
N PHE A 468 34.10 2.95 -4.35
CA PHE A 468 34.09 1.50 -4.10
C PHE A 468 34.54 0.80 -5.39
N THR A 469 35.10 -0.41 -5.27
CA THR A 469 35.37 -1.35 -6.37
C THR A 469 34.45 -2.56 -6.26
N GLY A 470 34.27 -3.33 -7.32
CA GLY A 470 33.38 -4.49 -7.34
C GLY A 470 32.41 -4.47 -8.52
N SER A 471 31.29 -5.18 -8.44
CA SER A 471 30.34 -5.34 -9.55
C SER A 471 28.91 -5.66 -9.10
N LEU A 472 27.98 -5.70 -10.05
CA LEU A 472 26.76 -6.49 -9.91
C LEU A 472 27.11 -7.95 -10.21
N THR A 473 26.91 -8.83 -9.24
CA THR A 473 27.21 -10.27 -9.32
C THR A 473 25.95 -11.09 -9.02
N LYS A 474 26.09 -12.41 -8.90
CA LYS A 474 25.03 -13.36 -8.54
C LYS A 474 25.46 -14.27 -7.39
N THR A 475 24.49 -14.76 -6.63
CA THR A 475 24.66 -15.92 -5.74
C THR A 475 24.82 -17.21 -6.56
N ASP A 476 25.16 -18.31 -5.90
CA ASP A 476 25.16 -19.66 -6.50
C ASP A 476 23.75 -20.05 -7.01
N SER A 477 22.70 -19.63 -6.28
CA SER A 477 21.29 -19.68 -6.70
C SER A 477 20.93 -18.70 -7.84
N GLY A 478 21.91 -17.98 -8.40
CA GLY A 478 21.76 -17.11 -9.56
C GLY A 478 21.10 -15.74 -9.30
N ARG A 479 20.87 -15.36 -8.03
CA ARG A 479 20.14 -14.15 -7.62
C ARG A 479 21.06 -12.95 -7.56
N ALA A 480 20.66 -11.84 -8.19
CA ALA A 480 21.53 -10.68 -8.37
C ALA A 480 21.73 -9.88 -7.08
N TYR A 481 22.96 -9.41 -6.83
CA TYR A 481 23.28 -8.44 -5.78
C TYR A 481 24.55 -7.67 -6.15
N PHE A 482 24.80 -6.52 -5.52
CA PHE A 482 26.09 -5.82 -5.67
C PHE A 482 27.08 -6.33 -4.64
N GLU A 483 28.27 -6.74 -5.08
CA GLU A 483 29.40 -7.00 -4.19
C GLU A 483 30.38 -5.83 -4.30
N LEU A 484 30.60 -5.11 -3.20
CA LEU A 484 31.44 -3.90 -3.17
C LEU A 484 32.55 -4.01 -2.12
N THR A 485 33.78 -3.70 -2.56
CA THR A 485 34.95 -3.50 -1.71
C THR A 485 35.23 -2.00 -1.56
N LYS A 486 35.54 -1.56 -0.34
CA LYS A 486 36.00 -0.19 -0.11
C LYS A 486 37.52 -0.14 -0.39
N PRO A 487 38.00 0.60 -1.40
CA PRO A 487 39.42 0.66 -1.71
C PRO A 487 40.21 1.21 -0.51
N PRO A 488 41.44 0.74 -0.27
CA PRO A 488 42.28 1.25 0.82
C PRO A 488 42.48 2.76 0.64
N LYS A 489 42.43 3.52 1.75
CA LYS A 489 42.77 4.94 1.74
C LYS A 489 44.19 5.09 1.18
N ARG A 490 44.33 5.68 -0.01
CA ARG A 490 45.65 6.04 -0.54
C ARG A 490 46.37 6.92 0.51
N PRO A 491 47.61 6.62 0.91
CA PRO A 491 48.37 7.53 1.75
C PRO A 491 48.51 8.87 1.03
N ILE A 492 48.23 9.97 1.73
CA ILE A 492 48.38 11.30 1.16
C ILE A 492 49.87 11.62 1.12
N VAL A 493 50.51 11.34 -0.02
CA VAL A 493 51.89 11.76 -0.27
C VAL A 493 51.89 13.27 -0.49
N VAL A 494 52.17 14.01 0.58
CA VAL A 494 52.33 15.48 0.52
C VAL A 494 53.71 15.78 -0.07
N THR A 495 53.80 15.82 -1.40
CA THR A 495 54.97 16.34 -2.12
C THR A 495 55.05 17.86 -1.94
N MET A 496 55.79 18.30 -0.94
CA MET A 496 56.20 19.70 -0.79
C MET A 496 57.05 20.11 -1.99
N SER A 497 56.45 20.83 -2.94
CA SER A 497 57.16 21.43 -4.07
C SER A 497 57.58 22.85 -3.70
N GLU A 498 58.82 22.99 -3.22
CA GLU A 498 59.44 24.31 -3.07
C GLU A 498 59.65 24.94 -4.45
N LYS A 499 58.96 26.06 -4.72
CA LYS A 499 59.24 26.91 -5.87
C LYS A 499 60.03 28.13 -5.44
N ILE A 500 61.35 28.04 -5.53
CA ILE A 500 62.24 29.19 -5.44
C ILE A 500 62.11 30.02 -6.73
N GLY A 501 61.87 31.33 -6.58
CA GLY A 501 61.82 32.32 -7.67
C GLY A 501 62.77 33.49 -7.36
N PRO A 502 63.34 34.17 -8.38
CA PRO A 502 64.58 34.94 -8.21
C PRO A 502 64.38 36.35 -7.61
N LEU A 503 65.47 36.87 -7.04
CA LEU A 503 65.57 38.20 -6.44
C LEU A 503 65.51 39.32 -7.49
N PHE A 504 64.99 40.48 -7.09
CA PHE A 504 65.28 41.77 -7.72
C PHE A 504 65.75 42.79 -6.66
N ASN A 505 66.86 43.47 -6.97
CA ASN A 505 67.29 44.73 -6.35
C ASN A 505 66.56 45.90 -7.08
N ARG A 506 66.49 47.16 -6.60
CA ARG A 506 67.30 47.92 -5.63
C ARG A 506 66.56 49.24 -5.24
N VAL A 507 66.88 49.84 -4.07
CA VAL A 507 66.55 51.23 -3.60
C VAL A 507 65.06 51.70 -3.64
N SER A 508 64.46 52.38 -2.64
CA SER A 508 64.87 52.91 -1.32
C SER A 508 63.74 52.59 -0.27
N THR A 509 63.42 53.26 0.86
CA THR A 509 63.81 54.51 1.58
C THR A 509 63.44 54.30 3.08
N PRO A 510 64.01 55.00 4.10
CA PRO A 510 64.02 54.48 5.48
C PRO A 510 63.15 55.23 6.54
N ILE A 511 63.18 54.71 7.79
CA ILE A 511 62.74 55.31 9.10
C ILE A 511 61.22 55.13 9.39
N ARG A 512 60.72 54.66 10.57
CA ARG A 512 61.31 54.47 11.94
C ARG A 512 60.67 53.32 12.77
N SER A 513 61.44 52.82 13.77
CA SER A 513 61.05 52.26 15.10
C SER A 513 60.11 51.05 15.27
N SER A 514 60.67 49.98 15.88
CA SER A 514 59.98 48.94 16.71
C SER A 514 59.80 49.42 18.18
N PRO A 515 59.23 48.65 19.15
CA PRO A 515 59.66 47.30 19.63
C PRO A 515 58.60 46.19 19.41
N GLN A 516 58.94 44.92 19.12
CA GLN A 516 59.51 43.83 19.96
C GLN A 516 58.51 43.26 21.02
N LEU A 517 57.99 42.03 20.85
CA LEU A 517 58.47 40.71 21.40
C LEU A 517 58.11 40.50 22.90
N PHE A 518 58.12 39.31 23.56
CA PHE A 518 58.63 37.94 23.34
C PHE A 518 57.52 36.92 23.78
N ARG A 519 57.14 35.91 22.98
CA ARG A 519 57.48 34.45 23.09
C ARG A 519 56.80 33.56 24.18
N GLN A 520 56.39 32.36 23.74
CA GLN A 520 56.53 31.00 24.36
C GLN A 520 55.89 30.67 25.75
N ALA A 521 55.51 29.41 26.08
CA ALA A 521 55.19 28.22 25.26
C ALA A 521 54.60 27.03 26.11
N THR A 522 53.89 26.12 25.43
CA THR A 522 53.87 24.63 25.59
C THR A 522 53.44 23.90 26.88
N LEU A 523 52.64 22.82 26.67
CA LEU A 523 52.54 21.54 27.44
C LEU A 523 51.87 21.59 28.84
N SER A 524 51.18 20.54 29.36
CA SER A 524 50.66 19.29 28.74
C SER A 524 49.72 18.48 29.67
N MET A 525 48.78 17.72 29.06
CA MET A 525 48.21 16.41 29.49
C MET A 525 47.38 16.26 30.80
N SER A 526 46.53 15.22 30.79
CA SER A 526 45.94 14.47 31.94
C SER A 526 44.92 15.18 32.86
N GLU A 527 43.95 14.51 33.49
CA GLU A 527 43.12 13.34 33.13
C GLU A 527 41.87 13.24 34.06
N ALA A 528 41.09 12.15 33.94
CA ALA A 528 39.94 11.74 34.79
C ALA A 528 38.66 12.62 34.75
N MET A 529 37.42 12.12 34.70
CA MET A 529 36.69 11.01 35.37
C MET A 529 36.19 11.27 36.81
N LYS A 530 34.92 11.67 36.97
CA LYS A 530 33.77 10.83 37.46
C LYS A 530 32.62 11.66 38.08
N SER A 531 31.39 11.11 37.98
CA SER A 531 30.20 11.33 38.86
C SER A 531 29.68 12.79 39.04
N SER A 532 28.38 13.05 39.28
CA SER A 532 27.34 12.26 39.94
C SER A 532 25.90 12.62 39.47
N SER A 533 24.93 11.78 39.82
CA SER A 533 23.47 11.99 39.72
C SER A 533 22.89 12.40 41.11
N PRO A 534 21.58 12.34 41.40
CA PRO A 534 20.42 13.07 40.82
C PRO A 534 19.50 13.74 41.89
N SER A 535 18.55 14.63 41.52
CA SER A 535 17.32 14.91 42.32
C SER A 535 16.22 15.72 41.58
N VAL A 536 14.95 15.54 41.97
CA VAL A 536 13.69 16.05 41.32
C VAL A 536 12.58 16.10 42.40
N PRO A 537 11.80 17.21 42.62
CA PRO A 537 10.44 17.32 42.01
C PRO A 537 9.70 18.69 41.94
N LYS A 538 9.16 19.01 40.74
CA LYS A 538 7.79 19.56 40.46
C LYS A 538 7.29 20.94 40.98
N ALA A 539 6.22 21.40 40.30
CA ALA A 539 5.21 22.43 40.67
C ALA A 539 5.64 23.92 40.56
N ARG A 540 4.76 24.89 40.22
CA ARG A 540 3.30 24.90 39.89
C ARG A 540 3.03 26.05 38.89
N GLY A 541 1.91 26.01 38.15
CA GLY A 541 1.37 27.20 37.45
C GLY A 541 0.34 27.95 38.34
N PRO A 542 -0.51 28.88 37.80
CA PRO A 542 -0.65 29.32 36.40
C PRO A 542 -0.66 30.86 36.20
N GLN A 543 -0.61 31.36 34.95
CA GLN A 543 -1.33 32.56 34.47
C GLN A 543 -1.05 32.84 32.97
N GLY A 544 -1.86 33.72 32.37
CA GLY A 544 -1.69 34.36 31.06
C GLY A 544 -2.84 35.37 30.86
N PRO A 545 -3.07 35.93 29.65
CA PRO A 545 -2.22 35.97 28.46
C PRO A 545 -2.00 37.43 27.94
N MET A 546 -0.96 37.71 27.13
CA MET A 546 -1.02 38.87 26.21
C MET A 546 -0.04 38.83 25.02
N THR A 547 -0.59 39.07 23.83
CA THR A 547 -0.03 39.77 22.64
C THR A 547 1.48 39.78 22.35
N ALA A 548 1.86 39.14 21.23
CA ALA A 548 2.81 39.69 20.25
C ALA A 548 2.57 39.05 18.86
N ALA A 549 2.78 39.78 17.77
CA ALA A 549 2.59 39.30 16.40
C ALA A 549 3.81 39.61 15.50
N PRO A 550 4.23 38.68 14.62
CA PRO A 550 5.22 38.97 13.57
C PRO A 550 4.55 39.49 12.28
N ARG A 551 5.22 40.42 11.60
CA ARG A 551 4.76 41.02 10.33
C ARG A 551 5.00 40.07 9.15
N VAL A 552 4.06 40.02 8.20
CA VAL A 552 4.28 39.45 6.85
C VAL A 552 4.01 40.54 5.81
N GLY A 553 4.99 40.79 4.94
CA GLY A 553 4.89 41.80 3.89
C GLY A 553 4.01 41.36 2.73
N LYS A 554 2.99 42.17 2.38
CA LYS A 554 2.25 42.00 1.13
C LYS A 554 3.03 42.59 -0.04
N ARG A 555 3.21 41.84 -1.12
CA ARG A 555 3.30 42.41 -2.48
C ARG A 555 1.96 42.16 -3.16
N MET A 556 1.41 43.21 -3.77
CA MET A 556 0.13 43.20 -4.45
C MET A 556 0.40 43.47 -5.94
N PHE A 557 -0.17 42.67 -6.82
CA PHE A 557 -0.25 42.98 -8.25
C PHE A 557 -1.70 42.83 -8.68
N THR A 558 -2.22 43.86 -9.32
CA THR A 558 -3.59 43.95 -9.82
C THR A 558 -3.70 43.31 -11.21
N PHE A 559 -4.83 42.67 -11.48
CA PHE A 559 -5.24 42.34 -12.84
C PHE A 559 -6.13 43.47 -13.38
N SER A 560 -6.01 43.75 -14.68
CA SER A 560 -6.90 44.62 -15.44
C SER A 560 -7.62 43.78 -16.47
N GLU A 561 -8.95 43.88 -16.52
CA GLU A 561 -9.73 43.41 -17.66
C GLU A 561 -9.58 44.39 -18.84
N LYS A 562 -9.67 43.88 -20.08
CA LYS A 562 -10.07 44.64 -21.27
C LYS A 562 -10.74 43.71 -22.29
N THR A 563 -11.82 44.19 -22.88
CA THR A 563 -12.62 43.50 -23.89
C THR A 563 -12.68 44.34 -25.17
N VAL A 564 -12.34 43.77 -26.33
CA VAL A 564 -12.59 44.34 -27.66
C VAL A 564 -12.92 43.19 -28.64
N ALA A 565 -13.72 43.46 -29.66
CA ALA A 565 -14.31 42.49 -30.58
C ALA A 565 -13.54 42.29 -31.91
N ALA A 566 -14.17 41.59 -32.87
CA ALA A 566 -13.56 40.99 -34.06
C ALA A 566 -13.58 41.86 -35.34
N SER A 567 -12.87 41.38 -36.38
CA SER A 567 -13.02 41.78 -37.79
C SER A 567 -12.77 40.59 -38.75
N ASN A 568 -12.81 40.81 -40.07
CA ASN A 568 -13.23 39.83 -41.10
C ASN A 568 -12.14 39.42 -42.12
N GLN A 569 -12.20 38.15 -42.59
CA GLN A 569 -12.07 37.67 -44.00
C GLN A 569 -10.78 38.01 -44.82
N GLN A 570 -10.41 37.42 -45.97
CA GLN A 570 -11.01 36.42 -46.89
C GLN A 570 -9.91 35.73 -47.78
N THR A 571 -10.34 34.77 -48.64
CA THR A 571 -9.78 34.29 -49.94
C THR A 571 -9.30 32.82 -50.04
N ILE A 572 -9.83 32.09 -51.06
CA ILE A 572 -9.48 30.72 -51.50
C ILE A 572 -9.90 30.55 -52.98
N PRO A 573 -9.01 30.19 -53.93
CA PRO A 573 -9.19 28.97 -54.78
C PRO A 573 -7.83 28.39 -55.33
N PRO A 574 -7.78 27.40 -56.25
CA PRO A 574 -8.77 26.39 -56.69
C PRO A 574 -8.28 24.91 -56.55
N ASN A 575 -9.14 23.97 -56.96
CA ASN A 575 -8.95 22.50 -57.02
C ASN A 575 -8.86 22.02 -58.51
N PRO A 576 -8.43 20.79 -58.84
CA PRO A 576 -9.39 19.68 -59.11
C PRO A 576 -8.89 18.27 -58.66
N ALA A 577 -9.67 17.31 -58.13
CA ALA A 577 -11.00 16.76 -58.43
C ALA A 577 -11.02 15.51 -59.37
N VAL A 578 -11.42 14.34 -58.83
CA VAL A 578 -12.08 13.19 -59.53
C VAL A 578 -13.05 12.48 -58.55
N THR A 579 -14.17 11.95 -59.08
CA THR A 579 -15.25 11.14 -58.45
C THR A 579 -15.89 10.28 -59.59
N PRO A 580 -16.98 9.47 -59.48
CA PRO A 580 -18.04 9.37 -58.43
C PRO A 580 -18.54 7.92 -58.09
N GLN A 581 -19.76 7.86 -57.51
CA GLN A 581 -20.69 6.73 -57.37
C GLN A 581 -20.60 5.92 -56.04
N SER A 582 -21.70 5.64 -55.30
CA SER A 582 -23.13 5.93 -55.55
C SER A 582 -23.90 6.51 -54.34
N ALA A 583 -25.01 5.91 -53.89
CA ALA A 583 -26.10 6.60 -53.18
C ALA A 583 -27.04 5.64 -52.39
N GLY A 584 -27.86 6.10 -51.42
CA GLY A 584 -27.92 7.47 -50.85
C GLY A 584 -29.28 7.94 -50.27
N THR A 585 -30.05 7.08 -49.60
CA THR A 585 -31.42 7.38 -49.13
C THR A 585 -31.51 8.47 -48.04
N LYS A 586 -32.59 9.27 -48.05
CA LYS A 586 -32.86 10.37 -47.10
C LYS A 586 -34.28 10.33 -46.53
N LYS A 587 -34.49 10.90 -45.34
CA LYS A 587 -35.65 11.75 -45.00
C LYS A 587 -35.28 12.76 -43.90
N ARG A 588 -35.91 13.93 -43.92
CA ARG A 588 -35.92 14.97 -42.86
C ARG A 588 -37.36 15.08 -42.32
N TYR A 589 -37.60 15.77 -41.21
CA TYR A 589 -38.40 17.01 -41.18
C TYR A 589 -38.41 17.67 -39.79
N THR A 590 -37.92 18.92 -39.77
CA THR A 590 -38.37 20.12 -39.01
C THR A 590 -38.64 20.10 -37.49
N PHE A 591 -37.99 21.04 -36.80
CA PHE A 591 -38.48 21.65 -35.56
C PHE A 591 -39.44 22.81 -35.86
N PHE A 592 -40.40 23.02 -34.96
CA PHE A 592 -41.17 24.26 -34.80
C PHE A 592 -41.06 24.71 -33.33
N GLY A 593 -41.35 25.97 -33.05
CA GLY A 593 -41.55 26.46 -31.69
C GLY A 593 -42.19 27.84 -31.69
N LEU A 594 -42.91 28.20 -30.61
CA LEU A 594 -43.25 29.57 -30.25
C LEU A 594 -43.84 29.64 -28.83
N SER A 595 -43.39 30.66 -28.09
CA SER A 595 -43.99 31.41 -26.95
C SER A 595 -45.38 31.00 -26.38
N SER A 596 -45.56 31.03 -25.05
CA SER A 596 -46.23 32.18 -24.37
C SER A 596 -46.41 32.05 -22.83
N ALA A 597 -46.48 33.21 -22.17
CA ALA A 597 -47.17 33.58 -20.92
C ALA A 597 -46.92 32.82 -19.59
N ALA A 598 -46.41 33.60 -18.63
CA ALA A 598 -46.23 33.33 -17.20
C ALA A 598 -47.52 33.34 -16.36
N GLU A 599 -47.40 32.90 -15.10
CA GLU A 599 -47.98 33.62 -13.95
C GLU A 599 -47.11 33.48 -12.69
N LYS A 600 -47.47 34.16 -11.58
CA LYS A 600 -46.67 34.27 -10.34
C LYS A 600 -47.44 33.82 -9.10
N SER A 601 -46.73 33.21 -8.15
CA SER A 601 -46.93 33.48 -6.72
C SER A 601 -45.60 33.39 -5.97
N ASN A 602 -45.49 34.16 -4.88
CA ASN A 602 -44.45 33.95 -3.87
C ASN A 602 -45.06 33.08 -2.77
N ASP A 603 -44.22 32.30 -2.08
CA ASP A 603 -44.33 32.27 -0.62
C ASP A 603 -42.97 31.98 0.05
N VAL A 604 -42.80 32.40 1.29
CA VAL A 604 -41.52 32.35 2.01
C VAL A 604 -41.65 31.54 3.29
N ALA A 605 -40.86 30.47 3.41
CA ALA A 605 -40.73 29.69 4.64
C ALA A 605 -39.25 29.54 5.03
N VAL A 606 -38.87 30.18 6.15
CA VAL A 606 -37.56 30.01 6.78
C VAL A 606 -37.62 28.81 7.74
N VAL A 607 -36.64 27.92 7.69
CA VAL A 607 -36.47 26.85 8.69
C VAL A 607 -35.12 27.00 9.38
N THR A 608 -35.16 27.21 10.70
CA THR A 608 -34.01 27.51 11.55
C THR A 608 -33.25 26.23 11.94
N ILE A 609 -31.92 26.30 11.93
CA ILE A 609 -31.04 25.23 12.43
C ILE A 609 -30.90 25.34 13.95
N LEU A 610 -31.10 24.25 14.69
CA LEU A 610 -30.72 24.12 16.10
C LEU A 610 -29.96 22.79 16.35
N PRO A 611 -28.95 22.77 17.25
CA PRO A 611 -28.13 21.59 17.52
C PRO A 611 -28.72 20.69 18.62
N VAL A 612 -28.52 19.38 18.49
CA VAL A 612 -28.88 18.39 19.53
C VAL A 612 -27.72 18.18 20.51
N VAL A 613 -28.04 18.03 21.80
CA VAL A 613 -27.09 17.94 22.92
C VAL A 613 -27.07 16.52 23.53
N LYS A 614 -26.03 16.25 24.34
CA LYS A 614 -25.63 14.94 24.90
C LYS A 614 -26.70 14.21 25.73
N SER A 615 -26.51 12.88 25.82
CA SER A 615 -27.19 11.93 26.71
C SER A 615 -26.95 12.16 28.21
N PRO A 616 -27.81 11.57 29.06
CA PRO A 616 -27.44 10.97 30.34
C PRO A 616 -27.45 9.43 30.30
N ALA A 617 -27.08 8.79 31.41
CA ALA A 617 -26.91 7.34 31.57
C ALA A 617 -28.16 6.63 32.17
N PRO A 618 -28.28 5.28 32.07
CA PRO A 618 -29.34 4.53 32.75
C PRO A 618 -29.09 4.37 34.26
N VAL A 619 -30.16 4.07 34.99
CA VAL A 619 -30.15 3.70 36.42
C VAL A 619 -31.06 2.48 36.61
N LEU A 620 -30.52 1.47 37.29
CA LEU A 620 -31.12 0.16 37.61
C LEU A 620 -31.43 -0.74 36.39
#